data_AF-A0A9P8WKJ8-F1
#
_entry.id   AF-A0A9P8WKJ8-F1
#
_cell.length_a   1.000
_cell.length_b   1.000
_cell.length_c   1.000
_cell.angle_alpha   90.00
_cell.angle_beta   90.00
_cell.angle_gamma   90.00
#
_symmetry.space_group_name_H-M   'P 1'
#
loop_
_entity.id
_entity.type
_entity.pdbx_description
1 polymer ?
#
loop_
_entity_poly.entity_id
_entity_poly.type
_entity_poly.pdbx_seq_one_letter_code
_entity_poly.pdbx_strand_id
1 'polypeptide(L)'
;MKAGVAAAVAAMATGAHAAYPHHRRAHDLFKRGAYESCVPTCTTIYSTITGSGTLVPNPPPKTYAAPAVTTSAPSKAVTTKAYTPPKVETTEAETTEAAPTSTKVVVVVPTPEVHSCPTTGTYTFPATTVTVTESTTVCAAQSTKVPAGTHTLGGVTTVVETATTVTCPYAKETEVNGVVTSVIDTTVYVCPSAGTYTIAPITKSCSEETVLVYPVPTTYAPGTYTAPAQTVTVTETGYVYVCPYSSSGLASTEAPKATYEAPKATYEAPKATYEAPKATYKAPKVATTSVVEEAEATTSATSYVVKPKTSSSKKFSTSSNLQGSNDHYGITYTPYQSSNGDCKSASAVYSDIQALKNKGFTVIRVYSTDCDTLDTVGAACKSLGMELIIGVFVKETGCSYDTADIKTQVDAIAKWAEWDIVKLIVVGNEAIMNGYCKPSQLVDLITVVKSKCSGYTGPYTISETLNIWQRSDVSSAICPVVDVTGANIHPYFNSAVEPSGAGEFVAGQLELLKDICSGNDVINLECGWPTRGTCNGVACPGKTQQAAAIKSIRESCGDKTVFFSYEDDMWKQPGDCGCEQSWGSKSCF
;
A
#
# COMPACT_ATOMS: atom_id res chain seq x y z
N MET A 1 -23.29 -81.35 -2.22
CA MET A 1 -23.86 -80.78 -3.47
C MET A 1 -24.71 -79.57 -3.10
N LYS A 2 -24.41 -78.42 -3.73
CA LYS A 2 -25.28 -77.28 -4.11
C LYS A 2 -26.27 -76.74 -3.04
N ALA A 3 -26.00 -75.52 -2.52
CA ALA A 3 -26.53 -74.23 -3.00
C ALA A 3 -28.00 -74.03 -2.56
N GLY A 4 -28.31 -73.06 -1.68
CA GLY A 4 -28.61 -71.66 -2.02
C GLY A 4 -30.14 -71.51 -2.20
N VAL A 5 -30.88 -70.47 -1.79
CA VAL A 5 -30.64 -69.05 -1.60
C VAL A 5 -31.83 -68.44 -0.82
N ALA A 6 -31.51 -67.42 -0.02
CA ALA A 6 -32.27 -66.24 0.45
C ALA A 6 -33.69 -66.34 1.06
N ALA A 7 -33.79 -65.75 2.25
CA ALA A 7 -34.92 -64.92 2.65
C ALA A 7 -34.40 -63.53 3.04
N ALA A 8 -34.95 -62.49 2.40
CA ALA A 8 -34.85 -61.11 2.87
C ALA A 8 -35.92 -60.86 3.93
N VAL A 9 -35.66 -59.94 4.87
CA VAL A 9 -36.57 -58.90 5.38
C VAL A 9 -35.80 -58.04 6.38
N ALA A 10 -36.03 -56.73 6.28
CA ALA A 10 -35.38 -55.64 6.95
C ALA A 10 -35.64 -55.57 8.47
N ALA A 11 -34.67 -55.00 9.20
CA ALA A 11 -34.92 -54.28 10.44
C ALA A 11 -33.88 -53.15 10.59
N MET A 12 -34.39 -51.95 10.82
CA MET A 12 -33.63 -50.74 11.06
C MET A 12 -32.78 -50.87 12.34
N ALA A 13 -31.53 -50.42 12.29
CA ALA A 13 -30.75 -50.07 13.47
C ALA A 13 -29.85 -48.87 13.17
N THR A 14 -30.23 -47.78 13.82
CA THR A 14 -29.48 -46.55 14.15
C THR A 14 -27.96 -46.68 14.14
N GLY A 15 -27.30 -45.89 13.30
CA GLY A 15 -25.88 -45.55 13.40
C GLY A 15 -25.74 -44.03 13.43
N ALA A 16 -25.38 -43.50 14.59
CA ALA A 16 -25.15 -42.08 14.82
C ALA A 16 -23.93 -41.61 14.00
N HIS A 17 -24.17 -40.89 12.90
CA HIS A 17 -23.17 -40.04 12.28
C HIS A 17 -23.15 -38.71 13.02
N ALA A 18 -22.07 -38.47 13.77
CA ALA A 18 -21.75 -37.17 14.34
C ALA A 18 -21.68 -36.15 13.20
N ALA A 19 -22.69 -35.27 13.15
CA ALA A 19 -22.70 -34.10 12.31
C ALA A 19 -21.58 -33.16 12.77
N TYR A 20 -20.47 -33.15 12.03
CA TYR A 20 -19.50 -32.07 12.11
C TYR A 20 -20.19 -30.80 11.58
N PRO A 21 -20.20 -29.69 12.35
CA PRO A 21 -20.81 -28.46 11.88
C PRO A 21 -19.96 -27.92 10.72
N HIS A 22 -20.59 -27.83 9.55
CA HIS A 22 -20.03 -27.15 8.39
C HIS A 22 -19.50 -25.76 8.80
N HIS A 23 -18.19 -25.56 8.65
CA HIS A 23 -17.54 -24.26 8.80
C HIS A 23 -17.93 -23.33 7.63
N ARG A 24 -19.19 -22.86 7.61
CA ARG A 24 -19.63 -21.74 6.78
C ARG A 24 -19.21 -20.42 7.44
N ARG A 25 -17.91 -20.11 7.50
CA ARG A 25 -17.40 -18.78 7.85
C ARG A 25 -16.04 -18.53 7.19
N ALA A 26 -16.03 -18.43 5.86
CA ALA A 26 -14.88 -17.94 5.09
C ALA A 26 -15.24 -16.84 4.07
N HIS A 27 -16.49 -16.36 4.06
CA HIS A 27 -17.00 -15.51 2.96
C HIS A 27 -16.89 -13.99 3.20
N ASP A 28 -16.13 -13.54 4.21
CA ASP A 28 -15.79 -12.12 4.42
C ASP A 28 -14.33 -11.78 4.03
N LEU A 29 -13.58 -12.76 3.49
CA LEU A 29 -12.12 -12.84 3.57
C LEU A 29 -11.32 -12.11 2.47
N PHE A 30 -11.95 -11.25 1.68
CA PHE A 30 -11.27 -10.43 0.65
C PHE A 30 -11.67 -8.96 0.74
N LYS A 31 -11.91 -8.48 1.96
CA LYS A 31 -11.98 -7.04 2.24
C LYS A 31 -10.57 -6.47 2.12
N ARG A 32 -10.21 -6.04 0.91
CA ARG A 32 -9.20 -5.00 0.78
C ARG A 32 -9.74 -3.77 1.53
N GLY A 33 -8.97 -3.27 2.48
CA GLY A 33 -9.19 -1.93 2.99
C GLY A 33 -9.22 -0.97 1.80
N ALA A 34 -10.21 -0.09 1.76
CA ALA A 34 -10.37 0.89 0.70
C ALA A 34 -9.11 1.76 0.62
N TYR A 35 -8.32 1.58 -0.44
CA TYR A 35 -7.21 2.45 -0.80
C TYR A 35 -7.56 3.10 -2.13
N GLU A 36 -7.89 4.39 -2.10
CA GLU A 36 -8.19 5.12 -3.33
C GLU A 36 -7.00 5.08 -4.33
N SER A 37 -7.32 4.58 -5.53
CA SER A 37 -6.74 4.86 -6.87
C SER A 37 -5.63 3.96 -7.44
N CYS A 38 -5.84 3.61 -8.73
CA CYS A 38 -4.88 3.01 -9.66
C CYS A 38 -3.91 4.05 -10.22
N VAL A 39 -3.17 4.68 -9.31
CA VAL A 39 -2.02 5.55 -9.57
C VAL A 39 -1.08 5.31 -8.39
N PRO A 40 0.25 5.20 -8.55
CA PRO A 40 1.15 4.87 -7.45
C PRO A 40 0.96 5.83 -6.27
N THR A 41 0.48 5.30 -5.14
CA THR A 41 0.45 6.01 -3.87
C THR A 41 1.83 5.93 -3.24
N CYS A 42 2.47 7.08 -3.03
CA CYS A 42 3.64 7.16 -2.15
C CYS A 42 3.19 6.86 -0.71
N THR A 43 3.66 5.77 -0.12
CA THR A 43 3.47 5.50 1.30
C THR A 43 4.43 6.38 2.12
N THR A 44 3.91 7.40 2.81
CA THR A 44 4.67 8.17 3.82
C THR A 44 4.63 7.43 5.15
N ILE A 45 5.78 6.95 5.62
CA ILE A 45 5.94 6.45 6.99
C ILE A 45 6.24 7.65 7.90
N TYR A 46 5.41 7.90 8.92
CA TYR A 46 5.73 8.83 10.00
C TYR A 46 6.23 8.07 11.22
N SER A 47 7.27 8.58 11.88
CA SER A 47 7.69 8.14 13.20
C SER A 47 7.55 9.30 14.18
N THR A 48 6.63 9.20 15.14
CA THR A 48 6.52 10.17 16.24
C THR A 48 7.60 9.86 17.26
N ILE A 49 8.57 10.76 17.42
CA ILE A 49 9.50 10.73 18.54
C ILE A 49 8.92 11.63 19.63
N THR A 50 8.42 11.04 20.72
CA THR A 50 8.08 11.76 21.94
C THR A 50 9.31 11.84 22.84
N GLY A 51 9.88 13.03 22.96
CA GLY A 51 10.91 13.36 23.93
C GLY A 51 10.68 14.76 24.47
N SER A 52 11.00 14.98 25.74
CA SER A 52 11.06 16.33 26.33
C SER A 52 12.13 17.14 25.60
N GLY A 53 11.72 18.29 25.04
CA GLY A 53 12.59 19.13 24.22
C GLY A 53 13.88 19.52 24.96
N THR A 54 15.02 19.05 24.47
CA THR A 54 16.33 19.51 24.90
C THR A 54 16.88 20.40 23.79
N LEU A 55 17.11 21.68 24.11
CA LEU A 55 17.72 22.65 23.20
C LEU A 55 19.17 22.23 22.91
N VAL A 56 19.46 21.85 21.67
CA VAL A 56 20.83 21.77 21.16
C VAL A 56 21.06 23.02 20.29
N PRO A 57 21.85 24.01 20.75
CA PRO A 57 22.22 25.13 19.91
C PRO A 57 23.20 24.67 18.83
N ASN A 58 22.80 24.75 17.56
CA ASN A 58 23.70 24.51 16.44
C ASN A 58 24.58 25.76 16.23
N PRO A 59 25.92 25.62 16.12
CA PRO A 59 26.84 26.73 15.89
C PRO A 59 26.69 27.29 14.46
N PRO A 60 26.98 28.59 14.24
CA PRO A 60 26.78 29.24 12.95
C PRO A 60 27.70 28.69 11.85
N PRO A 61 27.28 28.72 10.57
CA PRO A 61 28.07 28.22 9.44
C PRO A 61 29.37 28.99 9.24
N LYS A 62 30.45 28.27 8.89
CA LYS A 62 31.74 28.84 8.51
C LYS A 62 31.63 29.61 7.19
N THR A 63 31.89 30.90 7.23
CA THR A 63 32.07 31.75 6.05
C THR A 63 33.49 31.59 5.49
N TYR A 64 33.60 31.26 4.21
CA TYR A 64 34.84 31.37 3.45
C TYR A 64 34.89 32.77 2.83
N ALA A 65 35.88 33.58 3.21
CA ALA A 65 36.20 34.84 2.56
C ALA A 65 37.55 34.73 1.86
N ALA A 66 37.59 35.10 0.57
CA ALA A 66 38.82 35.30 -0.19
C ALA A 66 39.38 36.73 0.08
N PRO A 67 40.69 36.96 -0.11
CA PRO A 67 41.45 37.94 0.66
C PRO A 67 41.53 39.33 0.01
N ALA A 68 41.52 40.37 0.85
CA ALA A 68 41.98 41.71 0.47
C ALA A 68 42.77 42.38 1.62
N VAL A 69 44.08 42.48 1.36
CA VAL A 69 45.09 43.50 1.70
C VAL A 69 44.96 44.32 3.00
N THR A 70 46.03 44.21 3.78
CA THR A 70 46.40 44.88 5.03
C THR A 70 46.81 46.35 4.89
N THR A 71 46.48 47.17 5.89
CA THR A 71 47.37 48.23 6.43
C THR A 71 47.13 48.43 7.94
N SER A 72 48.23 48.53 8.69
CA SER A 72 48.42 48.69 10.15
C SER A 72 48.06 50.10 10.66
N ALA A 73 47.70 50.34 11.93
CA ALA A 73 48.59 50.43 13.13
C ALA A 73 47.76 50.75 14.43
N PRO A 74 48.33 50.68 15.67
CA PRO A 74 47.67 50.22 16.90
C PRO A 74 47.40 51.30 17.98
N SER A 75 46.61 50.98 19.03
CA SER A 75 46.94 51.30 20.44
C SER A 75 45.86 50.90 21.50
N LYS A 76 46.35 50.14 22.50
CA LYS A 76 46.08 50.14 23.96
C LYS A 76 44.78 49.58 24.56
N ALA A 77 45.03 48.61 25.45
CA ALA A 77 44.16 48.11 26.50
C ALA A 77 44.16 49.01 27.75
N VAL A 78 43.04 49.06 28.48
CA VAL A 78 42.98 49.37 29.92
C VAL A 78 41.88 48.55 30.60
N THR A 79 42.25 48.03 31.77
CA THR A 79 41.57 47.11 32.71
C THR A 79 40.65 47.85 33.70
N THR A 80 39.83 47.06 34.43
CA THR A 80 39.31 47.19 35.83
C THR A 80 37.78 47.26 35.90
N LYS A 81 37.09 46.25 36.46
CA LYS A 81 36.94 45.68 37.83
C LYS A 81 35.77 46.27 38.62
N ALA A 82 35.03 45.34 39.21
CA ALA A 82 33.76 45.43 39.92
C ALA A 82 33.73 46.34 41.17
N TYR A 83 32.51 46.80 41.51
CA TYR A 83 32.14 47.23 42.86
C TYR A 83 30.64 46.97 43.11
N THR A 84 30.35 46.39 44.28
CA THR A 84 29.02 46.17 44.90
C THR A 84 28.93 47.03 46.16
N PRO A 85 27.75 47.62 46.46
CA PRO A 85 27.22 47.58 47.84
C PRO A 85 25.66 47.61 47.89
N PRO A 86 24.99 47.68 49.06
CA PRO A 86 24.96 46.73 50.17
C PRO A 86 23.52 46.30 50.55
N LYS A 87 23.42 45.35 51.49
CA LYS A 87 22.21 44.72 52.09
C LYS A 87 21.81 45.41 53.41
N VAL A 88 20.58 45.12 53.89
CA VAL A 88 20.02 45.11 55.29
C VAL A 88 18.76 46.02 55.37
N GLU A 89 17.57 45.67 55.91
CA GLU A 89 17.12 44.72 56.95
C GLU A 89 15.62 44.33 56.80
N THR A 90 15.25 43.25 57.51
CA THR A 90 13.99 42.51 57.81
C THR A 90 12.68 43.31 58.04
N THR A 91 11.45 42.78 57.97
CA THR A 91 10.89 41.58 58.67
C THR A 91 9.48 41.17 58.15
N GLU A 92 9.25 39.85 58.18
CA GLU A 92 8.08 38.95 58.12
C GLU A 92 6.62 39.43 58.31
N ALA A 93 5.69 38.92 57.48
CA ALA A 93 4.48 38.18 57.89
C ALA A 93 3.81 37.44 56.70
N GLU A 94 3.31 36.24 56.99
CA GLU A 94 2.86 35.15 56.09
C GLU A 94 1.71 35.46 55.12
N THR A 95 1.74 34.82 53.94
CA THR A 95 0.60 34.02 53.43
C THR A 95 1.00 33.18 52.19
N THR A 96 0.98 31.86 52.38
CA THR A 96 0.75 30.75 51.41
C THR A 96 1.16 30.94 49.94
N GLU A 97 2.19 30.19 49.56
CA GLU A 97 2.67 29.91 48.21
C GLU A 97 1.62 29.20 47.34
N ALA A 98 1.21 29.85 46.24
CA ALA A 98 0.52 29.21 45.12
C ALA A 98 1.47 29.18 43.91
N ALA A 99 1.54 28.02 43.26
CA ALA A 99 2.41 27.72 42.13
C ALA A 99 2.31 28.74 40.97
N PRO A 100 3.38 29.00 40.20
CA PRO A 100 3.35 29.97 39.10
C PRO A 100 2.46 29.47 37.96
N THR A 101 1.34 30.15 37.75
CA THR A 101 0.48 30.01 36.58
C THR A 101 1.16 30.62 35.36
N SER A 102 1.57 29.78 34.41
CA SER A 102 1.97 30.20 33.06
C SER A 102 0.77 30.86 32.35
N THR A 103 0.78 32.19 32.23
CA THR A 103 -0.21 32.94 31.45
C THR A 103 0.05 32.71 29.96
N LYS A 104 -0.79 31.89 29.32
CA LYS A 104 -0.79 31.69 27.86
C LYS A 104 -1.31 32.98 27.20
N VAL A 105 -0.43 33.77 26.59
CA VAL A 105 -0.84 34.93 25.79
C VAL A 105 -1.61 34.42 24.57
N VAL A 106 -2.93 34.59 24.56
CA VAL A 106 -3.77 34.32 23.39
C VAL A 106 -3.61 35.51 22.45
N VAL A 107 -2.88 35.32 21.35
CA VAL A 107 -2.77 36.34 20.30
C VAL A 107 -4.16 36.52 19.70
N VAL A 108 -4.76 37.70 19.86
CA VAL A 108 -6.03 38.07 19.21
C VAL A 108 -5.71 38.41 17.76
N VAL A 109 -6.17 37.58 16.83
CA VAL A 109 -5.90 37.67 15.39
C VAL A 109 -7.16 38.07 14.64
N PRO A 110 -7.06 38.69 13.44
CA PRO A 110 -8.20 39.02 12.61
C PRO A 110 -8.79 37.74 12.02
N THR A 111 -9.53 36.98 12.81
CA THR A 111 -10.29 35.84 12.31
C THR A 111 -11.59 36.39 11.73
N PRO A 112 -11.94 36.11 10.45
CA PRO A 112 -13.26 36.46 9.94
C PRO A 112 -14.31 35.80 10.82
N GLU A 113 -15.06 36.60 11.60
CA GLU A 113 -16.15 36.07 12.40
C GLU A 113 -17.25 35.59 11.45
N VAL A 114 -17.52 34.28 11.52
CA VAL A 114 -18.59 33.66 10.74
C VAL A 114 -19.87 33.84 11.52
N HIS A 115 -20.78 34.62 10.97
CA HIS A 115 -22.11 34.78 11.55
C HIS A 115 -23.09 33.93 10.75
N SER A 116 -23.71 32.95 11.44
CA SER A 116 -24.85 32.23 10.90
C SER A 116 -26.11 33.09 11.06
N CYS A 117 -26.78 33.37 9.95
CA CYS A 117 -28.06 34.05 9.92
C CYS A 117 -29.15 33.00 9.64
N PRO A 118 -29.70 32.35 10.69
CA PRO A 118 -30.63 31.23 10.52
C PRO A 118 -31.98 31.66 9.95
N THR A 119 -32.36 32.93 10.09
CA THR A 119 -33.63 33.49 9.65
C THR A 119 -33.44 34.74 8.79
N THR A 120 -34.41 35.02 7.90
CA THR A 120 -34.42 36.25 7.10
C THR A 120 -34.60 37.47 8.01
N GLY A 121 -33.82 38.53 7.80
CA GLY A 121 -33.85 39.71 8.65
C GLY A 121 -32.62 40.61 8.48
N THR A 122 -32.59 41.72 9.20
CA THR A 122 -31.46 42.66 9.19
C THR A 122 -30.54 42.38 10.37
N TYR A 123 -29.28 42.07 10.09
CA TYR A 123 -28.24 41.79 11.07
C TYR A 123 -27.24 42.94 11.11
N THR A 124 -26.83 43.38 12.30
CA THR A 124 -25.83 44.45 12.47
C THR A 124 -24.60 43.89 13.16
N PHE A 125 -23.44 44.10 12.54
CA PHE A 125 -22.13 43.65 13.00
C PHE A 125 -21.31 44.87 13.45
N PRO A 126 -20.77 44.89 14.68
CA PRO A 126 -19.99 46.02 15.20
C PRO A 126 -18.62 46.12 14.51
N ALA A 127 -17.99 47.30 14.62
CA ALA A 127 -16.63 47.50 14.11
C ALA A 127 -15.59 46.85 15.03
N THR A 128 -14.62 46.15 14.45
CA THR A 128 -13.52 45.49 15.17
C THR A 128 -12.19 45.92 14.59
N THR A 129 -11.22 46.27 15.44
CA THR A 129 -9.85 46.59 15.02
C THR A 129 -8.86 45.67 15.72
N VAL A 130 -7.99 45.03 14.95
CA VAL A 130 -6.95 44.11 15.44
C VAL A 130 -5.60 44.56 14.90
N THR A 131 -4.58 44.64 15.76
CA THR A 131 -3.21 44.91 15.35
C THR A 131 -2.39 43.64 15.43
N VAL A 132 -1.81 43.27 14.30
CA VAL A 132 -0.90 42.12 14.16
C VAL A 132 0.52 42.67 14.13
N THR A 133 1.34 42.35 15.13
CA THR A 133 2.71 42.89 15.25
C THR A 133 3.74 42.06 14.48
N GLU A 134 3.44 40.79 14.21
CA GLU A 134 4.31 39.84 13.50
C GLU A 134 3.48 38.97 12.57
N SER A 135 4.08 38.49 11.47
CA SER A 135 3.35 37.68 10.48
C SER A 135 2.75 36.44 11.13
N THR A 136 1.42 36.33 11.15
CA THR A 136 0.71 35.28 11.90
C THR A 136 -0.20 34.49 10.97
N THR A 137 -0.08 33.16 10.99
CA THR A 137 -0.96 32.26 10.21
C THR A 137 -2.02 31.67 11.12
N VAL A 138 -3.28 31.73 10.69
CA VAL A 138 -4.44 31.29 11.47
C VAL A 138 -5.41 30.47 10.62
N CYS A 139 -6.31 29.74 11.28
CA CYS A 139 -7.45 29.11 10.60
C CYS A 139 -8.51 30.18 10.30
N ALA A 140 -8.67 30.56 9.03
CA ALA A 140 -9.82 31.34 8.58
C ALA A 140 -10.90 30.41 8.04
N ALA A 141 -12.17 30.74 8.24
CA ALA A 141 -13.27 29.99 7.67
C ALA A 141 -13.54 30.43 6.22
N GLN A 142 -13.68 29.47 5.33
CA GLN A 142 -14.24 29.64 3.99
C GLN A 142 -15.55 28.87 3.87
N SER A 143 -16.42 29.29 2.96
CA SER A 143 -17.67 28.59 2.68
C SER A 143 -17.89 28.38 1.19
N THR A 144 -18.55 27.28 0.84
CA THR A 144 -18.98 27.02 -0.54
C THR A 144 -20.31 26.28 -0.54
N LYS A 145 -21.17 26.59 -1.51
CA LYS A 145 -22.46 25.93 -1.68
C LYS A 145 -22.29 24.68 -2.52
N VAL A 146 -22.76 23.54 -2.03
CA VAL A 146 -22.60 22.23 -2.69
C VAL A 146 -23.90 21.44 -2.71
N PRO A 147 -24.13 20.61 -3.74
CA PRO A 147 -25.24 19.66 -3.77
C PRO A 147 -25.02 18.50 -2.79
N ALA A 148 -26.03 17.67 -2.58
CA ALA A 148 -25.89 16.43 -1.79
C ALA A 148 -24.74 15.55 -2.33
N GLY A 149 -23.90 15.05 -1.43
CA GLY A 149 -22.74 14.23 -1.79
C GLY A 149 -21.54 14.47 -0.89
N THR A 150 -20.42 13.85 -1.25
CA THR A 150 -19.12 14.01 -0.60
C THR A 150 -18.25 14.96 -1.40
N HIS A 151 -17.71 15.98 -0.76
CA HIS A 151 -16.95 17.06 -1.38
C HIS A 151 -15.57 17.19 -0.75
N THR A 152 -14.56 17.39 -1.58
CA THR A 152 -13.18 17.67 -1.16
C THR A 152 -12.96 19.18 -1.20
N LEU A 153 -12.62 19.77 -0.06
CA LEU A 153 -12.57 21.21 0.18
C LEU A 153 -11.30 21.58 0.94
N GLY A 154 -10.91 22.87 0.93
CA GLY A 154 -9.75 23.35 1.67
C GLY A 154 -8.40 22.83 1.17
N GLY A 155 -7.43 22.72 2.07
CA GLY A 155 -6.04 22.39 1.75
C GLY A 155 -5.21 23.61 1.30
N VAL A 156 -3.91 23.39 1.08
CA VAL A 156 -2.99 24.40 0.58
C VAL A 156 -2.66 24.11 -0.88
N THR A 157 -3.04 25.00 -1.77
CA THR A 157 -2.64 24.90 -3.18
C THR A 157 -1.24 25.47 -3.36
N THR A 158 -0.32 24.66 -3.89
CA THR A 158 1.02 25.10 -4.26
C THR A 158 1.32 24.72 -5.71
N VAL A 159 2.11 25.54 -6.39
CA VAL A 159 2.58 25.25 -7.74
C VAL A 159 4.08 25.03 -7.66
N VAL A 160 4.54 23.91 -8.19
CA VAL A 160 5.98 23.64 -8.30
C VAL A 160 6.36 23.50 -9.77
N GLU A 161 7.54 23.99 -10.13
CA GLU A 161 8.05 23.95 -11.50
C GLU A 161 8.94 22.73 -11.76
N THR A 162 9.46 22.12 -10.71
CA THR A 162 10.27 20.90 -10.76
C THR A 162 9.97 20.04 -9.54
N ALA A 163 10.42 18.78 -9.56
CA ALA A 163 10.34 17.90 -8.41
C ALA A 163 10.96 18.58 -7.17
N THR A 164 10.19 18.75 -6.10
CA THR A 164 10.62 19.42 -4.88
C THR A 164 9.82 18.95 -3.67
N THR A 165 10.26 19.31 -2.48
CA THR A 165 9.53 19.05 -1.24
C THR A 165 9.07 20.37 -0.65
N VAL A 166 7.77 20.51 -0.40
CA VAL A 166 7.14 21.70 0.14
C VAL A 166 6.69 21.43 1.56
N THR A 167 7.13 22.27 2.50
CA THR A 167 6.58 22.29 3.86
C THR A 167 5.51 23.38 3.92
N CYS A 168 4.26 23.00 4.20
CA CYS A 168 3.16 23.96 4.25
C CYS A 168 2.31 23.80 5.51
N PRO A 169 1.90 24.93 6.14
CA PRO A 169 0.92 24.90 7.21
C PRO A 169 -0.47 24.64 6.60
N TYR A 170 -1.19 23.64 7.09
CA TYR A 170 -2.56 23.33 6.66
C TYR A 170 -3.51 23.42 7.84
N ALA A 171 -4.78 23.72 7.56
CA ALA A 171 -5.82 23.81 8.59
C ALA A 171 -6.56 22.48 8.72
N LYS A 172 -6.79 22.05 9.96
CA LYS A 172 -7.52 20.82 10.28
C LYS A 172 -8.53 21.07 11.40
N GLU A 173 -9.69 20.44 11.29
CA GLU A 173 -10.67 20.37 12.38
C GLU A 173 -10.26 19.26 13.37
N THR A 174 -10.22 19.60 14.65
CA THR A 174 -9.94 18.68 15.75
C THR A 174 -11.04 18.83 16.79
N GLU A 175 -11.58 17.69 17.23
CA GLU A 175 -12.59 17.65 18.28
C GLU A 175 -11.91 17.48 19.64
N VAL A 176 -12.17 18.42 20.55
CA VAL A 176 -11.73 18.34 21.94
C VAL A 176 -12.95 18.52 22.82
N ASN A 177 -13.31 17.47 23.58
CA ASN A 177 -14.47 17.47 24.49
C ASN A 177 -15.81 17.79 23.81
N GLY A 178 -16.05 17.29 22.59
CA GLY A 178 -17.30 17.55 21.86
C GLY A 178 -17.38 18.91 21.17
N VAL A 179 -16.32 19.72 21.25
CA VAL A 179 -16.20 21.01 20.55
C VAL A 179 -15.23 20.86 19.38
N VAL A 180 -15.72 21.09 18.17
CA VAL A 180 -14.90 21.14 16.96
C VAL A 180 -14.12 22.45 16.94
N THR A 181 -12.80 22.36 16.96
CA THR A 181 -11.88 23.50 16.87
C THR A 181 -10.99 23.36 15.64
N SER A 182 -10.70 24.46 14.96
CA SER A 182 -9.79 24.44 13.81
C SER A 182 -8.38 24.81 14.27
N VAL A 183 -7.39 23.97 13.95
CA VAL A 183 -5.97 24.18 14.28
C VAL A 183 -5.11 24.18 13.02
N ILE A 184 -4.03 24.96 13.04
CA ILE A 184 -3.00 24.92 12.00
C ILE A 184 -1.97 23.89 12.41
N ASP A 185 -1.73 22.91 11.54
CA ASP A 185 -0.64 21.95 11.67
C ASP A 185 0.30 22.08 10.46
N THR A 186 1.50 21.52 10.53
CA THR A 186 2.47 21.60 9.45
C THR A 186 2.69 20.24 8.83
N THR A 187 2.65 20.17 7.50
CA THR A 187 2.96 18.95 6.76
C THR A 187 4.09 19.17 5.77
N VAL A 188 4.81 18.09 5.48
CA VAL A 188 5.85 18.05 4.46
C VAL A 188 5.32 17.19 3.32
N TYR A 189 5.19 17.79 2.14
CA TYR A 189 4.64 17.15 0.96
C TYR A 189 5.67 17.15 -0.16
N VAL A 190 5.94 15.96 -0.72
CA VAL A 190 6.84 15.81 -1.87
C VAL A 190 6.02 16.02 -3.14
N CYS A 191 6.33 17.06 -3.90
CA CYS A 191 5.79 17.31 -5.22
C CYS A 191 6.73 16.65 -6.25
N PRO A 192 6.40 15.48 -6.81
CA PRO A 192 7.34 14.68 -7.61
C PRO A 192 7.62 15.24 -9.01
N SER A 193 6.80 16.17 -9.50
CA SER A 193 6.95 16.77 -10.83
C SER A 193 6.38 18.18 -10.84
N ALA A 194 6.65 18.92 -11.91
CA ALA A 194 6.02 20.21 -12.16
C ALA A 194 4.50 20.07 -12.17
N GLY A 195 3.79 20.91 -11.42
CA GLY A 195 2.34 20.84 -11.33
C GLY A 195 1.77 21.64 -10.17
N THR A 196 0.44 21.71 -10.14
CA THR A 196 -0.33 22.30 -9.06
C THR A 196 -0.80 21.19 -8.12
N TYR A 197 -0.46 21.30 -6.84
CA TYR A 197 -0.78 20.33 -5.81
C TYR A 197 -1.68 20.96 -4.77
N THR A 198 -2.73 20.24 -4.35
CA THR A 198 -3.54 20.60 -3.19
C THR A 198 -3.13 19.72 -2.02
N ILE A 199 -2.45 20.30 -1.04
CA ILE A 199 -1.86 19.58 0.09
C ILE A 199 -2.85 19.58 1.26
N ALA A 200 -3.09 18.39 1.83
CA ALA A 200 -3.97 18.15 2.97
C ALA A 200 -5.39 18.74 2.81
N PRO A 201 -6.12 18.41 1.73
CA PRO A 201 -7.53 18.78 1.62
C PRO A 201 -8.36 18.04 2.68
N ILE A 202 -9.56 18.57 2.96
CA ILE A 202 -10.53 17.94 3.85
C ILE A 202 -11.74 17.43 3.08
N THR A 203 -12.36 16.38 3.58
CA THR A 203 -13.55 15.79 2.96
C THR A 203 -14.76 16.04 3.86
N LYS A 204 -15.83 16.61 3.30
CA LYS A 204 -17.11 16.84 3.99
C LYS A 204 -18.26 16.27 3.17
N SER A 205 -19.23 15.65 3.83
CA SER A 205 -20.42 15.08 3.19
C SER A 205 -21.68 15.77 3.67
N CYS A 206 -22.63 15.98 2.76
CA CYS A 206 -23.96 16.51 3.07
C CYS A 206 -25.05 15.69 2.38
N SER A 207 -26.18 15.48 3.07
CA SER A 207 -27.32 14.68 2.56
C SER A 207 -28.24 15.47 1.62
N GLU A 208 -28.17 16.80 1.67
CA GLU A 208 -28.96 17.73 0.86
C GLU A 208 -28.06 18.91 0.43
N GLU A 209 -28.54 19.73 -0.51
CA GLU A 209 -27.82 20.93 -0.94
C GLU A 209 -27.64 21.89 0.24
N THR A 210 -26.40 22.27 0.53
CA THR A 210 -26.09 23.13 1.69
C THR A 210 -24.80 23.92 1.49
N VAL A 211 -24.56 24.90 2.36
CA VAL A 211 -23.32 25.67 2.41
C VAL A 211 -22.38 25.01 3.40
N LEU A 212 -21.28 24.43 2.90
CA LEU A 212 -20.24 23.85 3.74
C LEU A 212 -19.24 24.93 4.14
N VAL A 213 -18.98 25.05 5.43
CA VAL A 213 -17.92 25.90 5.99
C VAL A 213 -16.71 25.02 6.31
N TYR A 214 -15.51 25.44 5.93
CA TYR A 214 -14.27 24.71 6.14
C TYR A 214 -13.11 25.66 6.46
N PRO A 215 -12.14 25.25 7.29
CA PRO A 215 -11.01 26.09 7.62
C PRO A 215 -9.94 26.06 6.52
N VAL A 216 -9.28 27.19 6.32
CA VAL A 216 -8.09 27.35 5.48
C VAL A 216 -7.01 28.14 6.22
N PRO A 217 -5.72 27.81 6.02
CA PRO A 217 -4.62 28.60 6.55
C PRO A 217 -4.60 29.98 5.89
N THR A 218 -4.67 31.05 6.68
CA THR A 218 -4.58 32.43 6.21
C THR A 218 -3.49 33.16 6.97
N THR A 219 -2.53 33.72 6.24
CA THR A 219 -1.40 34.46 6.80
C THR A 219 -1.65 35.96 6.73
N TYR A 220 -1.56 36.62 7.88
CA TYR A 220 -1.64 38.07 8.00
C TYR A 220 -0.25 38.65 8.19
N ALA A 221 0.13 39.59 7.33
CA ALA A 221 1.32 40.38 7.51
C ALA A 221 1.17 41.34 8.72
N PRO A 222 2.27 41.82 9.32
CA PRO A 222 2.20 42.84 10.36
C PRO A 222 1.43 44.08 9.86
N GLY A 223 0.47 44.54 10.65
CA GLY A 223 -0.39 45.66 10.28
C GLY A 223 -1.63 45.78 11.15
N THR A 224 -2.36 46.87 10.96
CA THR A 224 -3.66 47.09 11.62
C THR A 224 -4.78 46.74 10.64
N TYR A 225 -5.65 45.84 11.08
CA TYR A 225 -6.80 45.33 10.35
C TYR A 225 -8.07 45.87 10.98
N THR A 226 -8.92 46.51 10.18
CA THR A 226 -10.18 47.09 10.65
C THR A 226 -11.34 46.47 9.87
N ALA A 227 -12.29 45.88 10.58
CA ALA A 227 -13.60 45.54 10.09
C ALA A 227 -14.55 46.71 10.43
N PRO A 228 -15.10 47.44 9.44
CA PRO A 228 -16.07 48.50 9.72
C PRO A 228 -17.40 47.90 10.20
N ALA A 229 -18.20 48.68 10.93
CA ALA A 229 -19.56 48.27 11.28
C ALA A 229 -20.38 48.07 9.99
N GLN A 230 -21.11 46.96 9.91
CA GLN A 230 -21.90 46.60 8.72
C GLN A 230 -23.30 46.15 9.12
N THR A 231 -24.29 46.55 8.32
CA THR A 231 -25.68 46.09 8.46
C THR A 231 -26.05 45.32 7.19
N VAL A 232 -26.40 44.04 7.34
CA VAL A 232 -26.69 43.12 6.23
C VAL A 232 -28.15 42.70 6.31
N THR A 233 -28.90 42.91 5.23
CA THR A 233 -30.26 42.40 5.09
C THR A 233 -30.23 41.05 4.40
N VAL A 234 -30.61 40.01 5.13
CA VAL A 234 -30.60 38.62 4.69
C VAL A 234 -32.00 38.23 4.22
N THR A 235 -32.12 37.89 2.94
CA THR A 235 -33.39 37.51 2.30
C THR A 235 -33.60 35.99 2.17
N GLU A 236 -32.60 35.18 2.54
CA GLU A 236 -32.63 33.71 2.42
C GLU A 236 -32.18 33.04 3.72
N THR A 237 -32.82 31.92 4.09
CA THR A 237 -32.49 31.15 5.30
C THR A 237 -31.18 30.39 5.13
N GLY A 238 -30.32 30.40 6.16
CA GLY A 238 -29.02 29.71 6.13
C GLY A 238 -27.90 30.54 5.50
N TYR A 239 -28.09 31.86 5.36
CA TYR A 239 -27.07 32.78 4.88
C TYR A 239 -25.90 32.87 5.88
N VAL A 240 -24.68 32.79 5.35
CA VAL A 240 -23.45 32.90 6.13
C VAL A 240 -22.78 34.22 5.76
N TYR A 241 -22.70 35.15 6.72
CA TYR A 241 -21.97 36.39 6.53
C TYR A 241 -20.54 36.25 7.05
N VAL A 242 -19.57 36.60 6.20
CA VAL A 242 -18.15 36.64 6.54
C VAL A 242 -17.71 38.10 6.48
N CYS A 243 -17.31 38.66 7.62
CA CYS A 243 -16.93 40.07 7.71
C CYS A 243 -15.54 40.30 7.07
N PRO A 244 -15.41 41.16 6.03
CA PRO A 244 -14.11 41.43 5.42
C PRO A 244 -13.31 42.44 6.24
N TYR A 245 -12.09 42.07 6.66
CA TYR A 245 -11.12 43.02 7.19
C TYR A 245 -10.43 43.78 6.05
N SER A 246 -10.29 45.09 6.17
CA SER A 246 -9.39 45.88 5.32
C SER A 246 -8.06 46.13 6.06
N SER A 247 -6.93 45.97 5.36
CA SER A 247 -5.61 46.29 5.90
C SER A 247 -5.20 47.71 5.51
N SER A 248 -4.62 48.44 6.45
CA SER A 248 -3.94 49.71 6.15
C SER A 248 -2.52 49.67 6.71
N GLY A 249 -1.53 49.72 5.81
CA GLY A 249 -0.10 49.77 6.16
C GLY A 249 0.79 48.82 5.35
N LEU A 250 1.59 49.42 4.46
CA LEU A 250 2.74 48.90 3.71
C LEU A 250 2.48 47.88 2.58
N ALA A 251 3.20 48.10 1.46
CA ALA A 251 3.01 47.44 0.17
C ALA A 251 3.27 45.93 0.26
N SER A 252 2.22 45.15 0.02
CA SER A 252 2.31 43.72 -0.24
C SER A 252 2.83 43.51 -1.67
N THR A 253 3.84 42.66 -1.84
CA THR A 253 4.15 42.05 -3.14
C THR A 253 3.00 41.10 -3.48
N GLU A 254 2.21 41.46 -4.49
CA GLU A 254 1.08 40.68 -4.98
C GLU A 254 1.48 39.23 -5.31
N ALA A 255 0.79 38.27 -4.69
CA ALA A 255 0.64 36.92 -5.24
C ALA A 255 -0.41 36.95 -6.37
N PRO A 256 -0.25 36.15 -7.44
CA PRO A 256 -0.98 36.33 -8.69
C PRO A 256 -2.49 36.12 -8.55
N LYS A 257 -3.25 37.08 -9.09
CA LYS A 257 -4.72 37.07 -9.20
C LYS A 257 -5.19 36.03 -10.21
N ALA A 258 -5.65 34.87 -9.74
CA ALA A 258 -6.37 33.92 -10.59
C ALA A 258 -7.78 34.45 -10.87
N THR A 259 -8.01 34.88 -12.11
CA THR A 259 -9.33 35.31 -12.60
C THR A 259 -9.96 34.07 -13.24
N TYR A 260 -10.99 33.49 -12.63
CA TYR A 260 -11.81 32.46 -13.28
C TYR A 260 -13.15 33.08 -13.67
N GLU A 261 -13.41 33.19 -14.97
CA GLU A 261 -14.78 33.27 -15.48
C GLU A 261 -15.31 31.84 -15.69
N ALA A 262 -16.56 31.61 -15.29
CA ALA A 262 -17.23 30.33 -15.42
C ALA A 262 -17.42 29.94 -16.91
N PRO A 263 -17.03 28.72 -17.35
CA PRO A 263 -17.29 28.27 -18.71
C PRO A 263 -18.79 28.09 -18.95
N LYS A 264 -19.32 28.76 -19.96
CA LYS A 264 -20.69 28.61 -20.45
C LYS A 264 -20.82 27.28 -21.20
N ALA A 265 -21.76 26.43 -20.77
CA ALA A 265 -22.04 25.15 -21.41
C ALA A 265 -22.71 25.34 -22.78
N THR A 266 -22.03 24.92 -23.84
CA THR A 266 -22.61 24.59 -25.15
C THR A 266 -21.95 23.32 -25.64
N TYR A 267 -22.63 22.18 -25.49
CA TYR A 267 -22.32 20.98 -26.27
C TYR A 267 -23.54 20.67 -27.13
N GLU A 268 -23.34 20.62 -28.44
CA GLU A 268 -24.24 19.90 -29.35
C GLU A 268 -23.72 18.47 -29.49
N ALA A 269 -24.64 17.51 -29.48
CA ALA A 269 -24.34 16.08 -29.58
C ALA A 269 -23.72 15.72 -30.95
N PRO A 270 -22.60 14.97 -31.00
CA PRO A 270 -22.05 14.48 -32.26
C PRO A 270 -22.94 13.37 -32.85
N LYS A 271 -23.35 13.56 -34.10
CA LYS A 271 -24.11 12.57 -34.89
C LYS A 271 -23.16 11.48 -35.40
N ALA A 272 -23.35 10.24 -34.95
CA ALA A 272 -22.58 9.09 -35.40
C ALA A 272 -22.85 8.78 -36.89
N THR A 273 -21.79 8.70 -37.70
CA THR A 273 -21.80 8.06 -39.01
C THR A 273 -20.70 7.01 -39.00
N TYR A 274 -21.07 5.74 -38.84
CA TYR A 274 -20.18 4.61 -39.07
C TYR A 274 -20.70 3.88 -40.31
N GLU A 275 -19.86 3.77 -41.34
CA GLU A 275 -20.03 2.76 -42.38
C GLU A 275 -19.29 1.49 -41.96
N ALA A 276 -19.96 0.35 -42.12
CA ALA A 276 -19.46 -0.96 -41.73
C ALA A 276 -18.30 -1.43 -42.65
N PRO A 277 -17.20 -1.99 -42.11
CA PRO A 277 -16.15 -2.58 -42.94
C PRO A 277 -16.63 -3.89 -43.60
N LYS A 278 -16.46 -3.97 -44.92
CA LYS A 278 -16.79 -5.14 -45.74
C LYS A 278 -15.70 -6.21 -45.59
N ALA A 279 -16.07 -7.39 -45.09
CA ALA A 279 -15.18 -8.54 -44.96
C ALA A 279 -14.69 -9.04 -46.34
N THR A 280 -13.37 -9.19 -46.50
CA THR A 280 -12.78 -9.96 -47.61
C THR A 280 -11.98 -11.13 -47.02
N TYR A 281 -12.61 -12.29 -47.01
CA TYR A 281 -11.99 -13.57 -46.71
C TYR A 281 -11.31 -14.10 -47.98
N LYS A 282 -10.06 -14.55 -47.86
CA LYS A 282 -9.52 -15.63 -48.69
C LYS A 282 -8.83 -16.65 -47.78
N ALA A 283 -9.42 -17.84 -47.74
CA ALA A 283 -8.89 -19.03 -47.08
C ALA A 283 -7.87 -19.76 -48.01
N PRO A 284 -7.04 -20.67 -47.46
CA PRO A 284 -5.64 -20.87 -47.84
C PRO A 284 -5.39 -21.98 -48.86
N LYS A 285 -4.22 -21.93 -49.52
CA LYS A 285 -3.70 -23.02 -50.36
C LYS A 285 -2.67 -23.85 -49.57
N VAL A 286 -2.98 -25.14 -49.49
CA VAL A 286 -2.17 -26.25 -48.95
C VAL A 286 -0.82 -26.37 -49.66
N ALA A 287 0.23 -26.64 -48.90
CA ALA A 287 1.43 -27.31 -49.39
C ALA A 287 1.88 -28.35 -48.36
N THR A 288 1.72 -29.61 -48.77
CA THR A 288 2.18 -30.84 -48.14
C THR A 288 3.69 -30.96 -48.35
N THR A 289 4.46 -31.28 -47.31
CA THR A 289 5.70 -32.06 -47.46
C THR A 289 6.02 -32.78 -46.16
N SER A 290 5.86 -34.09 -46.24
CA SER A 290 6.34 -35.13 -45.33
C SER A 290 7.83 -35.35 -45.51
N VAL A 291 8.59 -35.43 -44.42
CA VAL A 291 9.78 -36.29 -44.34
C VAL A 291 9.84 -36.91 -42.94
N VAL A 292 9.91 -38.24 -42.95
CA VAL A 292 10.15 -39.16 -41.85
C VAL A 292 11.65 -39.24 -41.63
N GLU A 293 12.14 -39.17 -40.40
CA GLU A 293 13.32 -39.95 -40.02
C GLU A 293 13.34 -40.25 -38.52
N GLU A 294 13.56 -41.53 -38.27
CA GLU A 294 13.64 -42.29 -37.03
C GLU A 294 15.14 -42.54 -36.77
N ALA A 295 15.63 -42.36 -35.54
CA ALA A 295 16.71 -43.17 -34.96
C ALA A 295 17.06 -42.75 -33.52
N GLU A 296 16.75 -43.69 -32.62
CA GLU A 296 17.59 -44.28 -31.57
C GLU A 296 18.42 -43.47 -30.55
N ALA A 297 18.12 -43.85 -29.30
CA ALA A 297 18.89 -43.87 -28.07
C ALA A 297 20.43 -43.94 -28.15
N THR A 298 21.08 -43.31 -27.17
CA THR A 298 22.22 -43.95 -26.49
C THR A 298 22.32 -43.52 -25.03
N THR A 299 22.35 -44.53 -24.17
CA THR A 299 22.72 -44.50 -22.76
C THR A 299 24.22 -44.29 -22.59
N SER A 300 24.65 -43.57 -21.54
CA SER A 300 25.94 -43.86 -20.94
C SER A 300 25.98 -43.43 -19.47
N ALA A 301 25.99 -44.44 -18.61
CA ALA A 301 26.33 -44.34 -17.20
C ALA A 301 27.86 -44.33 -17.05
N THR A 302 28.37 -43.56 -16.10
CA THR A 302 29.66 -43.87 -15.48
C THR A 302 29.65 -43.43 -14.01
N SER A 303 29.89 -44.42 -13.16
CA SER A 303 30.15 -44.37 -11.72
C SER A 303 31.50 -43.71 -11.43
N TYR A 304 31.74 -43.25 -10.19
CA TYR A 304 32.88 -43.65 -9.33
C TYR A 304 32.89 -42.86 -7.99
N VAL A 305 32.77 -43.62 -6.89
CA VAL A 305 33.57 -43.63 -5.65
C VAL A 305 33.56 -42.41 -4.69
N VAL A 306 33.09 -42.71 -3.47
CA VAL A 306 33.19 -41.93 -2.22
C VAL A 306 34.39 -42.40 -1.38
N LYS A 307 35.11 -41.48 -0.71
CA LYS A 307 35.69 -41.61 0.67
C LYS A 307 36.35 -40.29 1.18
N PRO A 308 36.61 -40.10 2.50
CA PRO A 308 35.85 -39.12 3.31
C PRO A 308 36.65 -38.00 4.03
N LYS A 309 35.89 -36.98 4.46
CA LYS A 309 36.01 -36.03 5.60
C LYS A 309 37.34 -35.29 5.87
N THR A 310 37.24 -33.95 5.92
CA THR A 310 37.84 -33.13 6.99
C THR A 310 37.03 -31.86 7.23
N SER A 311 36.90 -31.52 8.52
CA SER A 311 35.98 -30.55 9.10
C SER A 311 36.48 -29.11 8.93
N SER A 312 35.66 -28.23 8.37
CA SER A 312 35.62 -26.81 8.75
C SER A 312 34.19 -26.27 8.55
N SER A 313 33.66 -25.67 9.59
CA SER A 313 32.32 -25.09 9.69
C SER A 313 32.11 -24.00 8.62
N LYS A 314 31.44 -24.35 7.52
CA LYS A 314 30.91 -23.40 6.54
C LYS A 314 29.42 -23.21 6.79
N LYS A 315 28.98 -21.95 6.88
CA LYS A 315 27.57 -21.57 6.72
C LYS A 315 27.05 -22.26 5.46
N PHE A 316 26.01 -23.06 5.64
CA PHE A 316 25.36 -23.79 4.55
C PHE A 316 24.62 -22.76 3.70
N SER A 317 25.22 -22.34 2.58
CA SER A 317 24.47 -21.73 1.49
C SER A 317 23.70 -22.88 0.85
N THR A 318 22.46 -23.08 1.30
CA THR A 318 21.45 -23.82 0.54
C THR A 318 21.23 -23.02 -0.75
N SER A 319 21.86 -23.41 -1.85
CA SER A 319 21.43 -22.93 -3.17
C SER A 319 20.03 -23.48 -3.39
N SER A 320 19.01 -22.71 -3.04
CA SER A 320 17.62 -23.06 -3.30
C SER A 320 17.46 -23.18 -4.81
N ASN A 321 17.16 -24.38 -5.33
CA ASN A 321 16.95 -24.59 -6.76
C ASN A 321 15.54 -24.10 -7.16
N LEU A 322 15.28 -22.81 -6.94
CA LEU A 322 14.02 -22.12 -7.25
C LEU A 322 14.12 -21.48 -8.62
N GLN A 323 14.35 -22.31 -9.64
CA GLN A 323 14.42 -21.90 -11.03
C GLN A 323 13.76 -22.97 -11.91
N GLY A 324 12.97 -22.52 -12.87
CA GLY A 324 12.29 -23.37 -13.84
C GLY A 324 13.27 -23.93 -14.88
N SER A 325 12.94 -25.10 -15.41
CA SER A 325 13.66 -25.69 -16.55
C SER A 325 13.18 -25.17 -17.91
N ASN A 326 12.16 -24.32 -17.91
CA ASN A 326 11.55 -23.70 -19.08
C ASN A 326 11.24 -22.22 -18.79
N ASP A 327 10.47 -21.57 -19.67
CA ASP A 327 10.12 -20.16 -19.58
C ASP A 327 8.98 -19.85 -18.59
N HIS A 328 8.61 -20.78 -17.69
CA HIS A 328 7.65 -20.52 -16.62
C HIS A 328 7.81 -21.47 -15.42
N TYR A 329 8.29 -20.95 -14.29
CA TYR A 329 8.62 -21.75 -13.11
C TYR A 329 7.40 -22.37 -12.43
N GLY A 330 6.44 -21.55 -12.03
CA GLY A 330 5.29 -22.01 -11.27
C GLY A 330 4.05 -21.16 -11.51
N ILE A 331 2.94 -21.58 -10.93
CA ILE A 331 1.67 -20.83 -11.00
C ILE A 331 0.93 -20.92 -9.68
N THR A 332 0.24 -19.85 -9.31
CA THR A 332 -0.64 -19.83 -8.15
C THR A 332 -1.93 -20.57 -8.44
N TYR A 333 -2.38 -21.34 -7.45
CA TYR A 333 -3.60 -22.13 -7.52
C TYR A 333 -4.38 -22.02 -6.22
N THR A 334 -5.66 -21.74 -6.36
CA THR A 334 -6.67 -21.80 -5.29
C THR A 334 -7.63 -22.94 -5.64
N PRO A 335 -7.90 -23.89 -4.72
CA PRO A 335 -8.84 -24.98 -4.96
C PRO A 335 -10.31 -24.52 -4.85
N TYR A 336 -10.61 -23.32 -5.33
CA TYR A 336 -11.92 -22.70 -5.23
C TYR A 336 -12.59 -22.67 -6.60
N GLN A 337 -13.91 -22.76 -6.61
CA GLN A 337 -14.70 -22.54 -7.80
C GLN A 337 -14.64 -21.05 -8.18
N SER A 338 -14.19 -20.78 -9.40
CA SER A 338 -14.02 -19.43 -9.95
C SER A 338 -15.24 -18.53 -9.73
N SER A 339 -16.46 -19.07 -9.85
CA SER A 339 -17.71 -18.30 -9.80
C SER A 339 -18.11 -17.81 -8.41
N ASN A 340 -17.85 -18.59 -7.35
CA ASN A 340 -18.47 -18.35 -6.04
C ASN A 340 -17.51 -18.56 -4.84
N GLY A 341 -16.31 -19.09 -5.07
CA GLY A 341 -15.32 -19.30 -4.00
C GLY A 341 -15.56 -20.56 -3.18
N ASP A 342 -16.50 -21.43 -3.56
CA ASP A 342 -16.71 -22.71 -2.88
C ASP A 342 -15.54 -23.67 -3.14
N CYS A 343 -15.23 -24.54 -2.18
CA CYS A 343 -14.21 -25.55 -2.38
C CYS A 343 -14.53 -26.46 -3.58
N LYS A 344 -13.52 -26.72 -4.42
CA LYS A 344 -13.58 -27.72 -5.50
C LYS A 344 -13.51 -29.13 -4.89
N SER A 345 -14.08 -30.11 -5.60
CA SER A 345 -13.88 -31.53 -5.26
C SER A 345 -12.43 -31.95 -5.56
N ALA A 346 -11.96 -33.01 -4.89
CA ALA A 346 -10.63 -33.58 -5.16
C ALA A 346 -10.42 -33.96 -6.63
N SER A 347 -11.47 -34.45 -7.33
CA SER A 347 -11.41 -34.78 -8.75
C SER A 347 -11.28 -33.55 -9.66
N ALA A 348 -11.94 -32.45 -9.31
CA ALA A 348 -11.81 -31.19 -10.03
C ALA A 348 -10.41 -30.60 -9.82
N VAL A 349 -9.91 -30.60 -8.58
CA VAL A 349 -8.53 -30.19 -8.24
C VAL A 349 -7.52 -31.01 -9.05
N TYR A 350 -7.62 -32.33 -9.04
CA TYR A 350 -6.72 -33.19 -9.80
C TYR A 350 -6.72 -32.85 -11.30
N SER A 351 -7.90 -32.61 -11.88
CA SER A 351 -8.05 -32.26 -13.30
C SER A 351 -7.39 -30.92 -13.63
N ASP A 352 -7.51 -29.92 -12.74
CA ASP A 352 -6.87 -28.62 -12.89
C ASP A 352 -5.35 -28.72 -12.81
N ILE A 353 -4.82 -29.44 -11.80
CA ILE A 353 -3.37 -29.65 -11.67
C ILE A 353 -2.81 -30.45 -12.86
N GLN A 354 -3.55 -31.44 -13.37
CA GLN A 354 -3.18 -32.15 -14.58
C GLN A 354 -3.16 -31.22 -15.81
N ALA A 355 -4.13 -30.31 -15.95
CA ALA A 355 -4.14 -29.33 -17.02
C ALA A 355 -2.94 -28.37 -16.95
N LEU A 356 -2.55 -27.96 -15.74
CA LEU A 356 -1.35 -27.13 -15.50
C LEU A 356 -0.07 -27.89 -15.85
N LYS A 357 0.05 -29.17 -15.45
CA LYS A 357 1.17 -30.02 -15.86
C LYS A 357 1.29 -30.12 -17.38
N ASN A 358 0.17 -30.33 -18.07
CA ASN A 358 0.15 -30.44 -19.54
C ASN A 358 0.57 -29.12 -20.24
N LYS A 359 0.53 -28.00 -19.53
CA LYS A 359 1.03 -26.69 -20.01
C LYS A 359 2.51 -26.45 -19.72
N GLY A 360 3.18 -27.36 -19.02
CA GLY A 360 4.61 -27.28 -18.73
C GLY A 360 4.95 -26.78 -17.32
N PHE A 361 3.97 -26.48 -16.48
CA PHE A 361 4.23 -26.15 -15.08
C PHE A 361 4.75 -27.36 -14.33
N THR A 362 5.74 -27.15 -13.46
CA THR A 362 6.26 -28.17 -12.54
C THR A 362 6.01 -27.82 -11.08
N VAL A 363 5.71 -26.55 -10.77
CA VAL A 363 5.51 -26.05 -9.40
C VAL A 363 4.15 -25.37 -9.27
N ILE A 364 3.42 -25.71 -8.21
CA ILE A 364 2.16 -25.08 -7.82
C ILE A 364 2.38 -24.28 -6.53
N ARG A 365 1.95 -23.02 -6.50
CA ARG A 365 1.91 -22.22 -5.27
C ARG A 365 0.50 -22.19 -4.70
N VAL A 366 0.37 -22.57 -3.43
CA VAL A 366 -0.88 -22.48 -2.66
C VAL A 366 -0.69 -21.53 -1.47
N TYR A 367 -1.75 -20.81 -1.10
CA TYR A 367 -1.67 -19.74 -0.10
C TYR A 367 -1.86 -20.20 1.34
N SER A 368 -2.65 -21.26 1.55
CA SER A 368 -3.10 -21.70 2.87
C SER A 368 -3.46 -23.20 2.83
N THR A 369 -3.95 -23.74 3.94
CA THR A 369 -4.42 -25.14 4.04
C THR A 369 -5.94 -25.28 3.90
N ASP A 370 -6.65 -24.24 3.49
CA ASP A 370 -8.10 -24.28 3.26
C ASP A 370 -8.52 -25.28 2.19
N CYS A 371 -9.83 -25.61 2.15
CA CYS A 371 -10.42 -26.50 1.16
C CYS A 371 -9.65 -27.82 0.94
N ASP A 372 -9.17 -28.40 2.04
CA ASP A 372 -8.38 -29.64 2.05
C ASP A 372 -7.19 -29.58 1.07
N THR A 373 -6.55 -28.40 0.93
CA THR A 373 -5.46 -28.16 -0.03
C THR A 373 -4.34 -29.20 0.09
N LEU A 374 -3.94 -29.56 1.32
CA LEU A 374 -2.87 -30.53 1.55
C LEU A 374 -3.25 -31.94 1.08
N ASP A 375 -4.49 -32.36 1.30
CA ASP A 375 -4.97 -33.69 0.92
C ASP A 375 -5.34 -33.78 -0.56
N THR A 376 -5.78 -32.68 -1.17
CA THR A 376 -6.23 -32.64 -2.57
C THR A 376 -5.13 -32.18 -3.52
N VAL A 377 -4.64 -30.95 -3.38
CA VAL A 377 -3.57 -30.39 -4.21
C VAL A 377 -2.27 -31.14 -3.96
N GLY A 378 -1.96 -31.45 -2.70
CA GLY A 378 -0.78 -32.25 -2.34
C GLY A 378 -0.77 -33.63 -2.96
N ALA A 379 -1.89 -34.37 -2.89
CA ALA A 379 -2.00 -35.68 -3.53
C ALA A 379 -1.94 -35.59 -5.07
N ALA A 380 -2.56 -34.57 -5.66
CA ALA A 380 -2.49 -34.33 -7.11
C ALA A 380 -1.05 -34.04 -7.55
N CYS A 381 -0.34 -33.16 -6.86
CA CYS A 381 1.05 -32.84 -7.17
C CYS A 381 1.95 -34.08 -7.03
N LYS A 382 1.83 -34.83 -5.93
CA LYS A 382 2.60 -36.06 -5.70
C LYS A 382 2.39 -37.11 -6.80
N SER A 383 1.13 -37.36 -7.17
CA SER A 383 0.80 -38.35 -8.21
C SER A 383 1.20 -37.90 -9.62
N LEU A 384 1.20 -36.59 -9.88
CA LEU A 384 1.61 -36.00 -11.15
C LEU A 384 3.10 -35.66 -11.18
N GLY A 385 3.88 -35.89 -10.12
CA GLY A 385 5.29 -35.52 -10.05
C GLY A 385 5.53 -34.01 -10.15
N MET A 386 4.59 -33.21 -9.66
CA MET A 386 4.72 -31.76 -9.48
C MET A 386 5.09 -31.44 -8.03
N GLU A 387 5.61 -30.25 -7.82
CA GLU A 387 6.13 -29.78 -6.55
C GLU A 387 5.32 -28.57 -6.05
N LEU A 388 5.46 -28.25 -4.76
CA LEU A 388 4.64 -27.26 -4.07
C LEU A 388 5.46 -26.13 -3.44
N ILE A 389 4.97 -24.92 -3.61
CA ILE A 389 5.24 -23.79 -2.72
C ILE A 389 4.02 -23.67 -1.81
N ILE A 390 4.21 -23.86 -0.50
CA ILE A 390 3.10 -23.83 0.47
C ILE A 390 3.13 -22.56 1.30
N GLY A 391 1.96 -21.96 1.49
CA GLY A 391 1.78 -20.75 2.28
C GLY A 391 1.22 -21.01 3.68
N VAL A 392 1.66 -20.21 4.64
CA VAL A 392 0.96 -19.95 5.91
C VAL A 392 0.34 -18.56 5.78
N PHE A 393 -0.97 -18.50 5.56
CA PHE A 393 -1.67 -17.24 5.31
C PHE A 393 -1.95 -16.49 6.61
N VAL A 394 -1.65 -15.19 6.62
CA VAL A 394 -1.89 -14.28 7.74
C VAL A 394 -2.99 -13.29 7.37
N LYS A 395 -3.90 -13.05 8.30
CA LYS A 395 -5.07 -12.16 8.15
C LYS A 395 -5.07 -11.09 9.23
N GLU A 396 -6.02 -10.17 9.14
CA GLU A 396 -6.26 -9.11 10.13
C GLU A 396 -6.49 -9.62 11.57
N THR A 397 -6.88 -10.89 11.74
CA THR A 397 -7.13 -11.52 13.04
C THR A 397 -5.89 -11.60 13.94
N GLY A 398 -4.70 -11.52 13.35
CA GLY A 398 -3.45 -11.36 14.08
C GLY A 398 -2.30 -12.19 13.53
N CYS A 399 -1.09 -11.72 13.79
CA CYS A 399 0.17 -12.30 13.29
C CYS A 399 0.94 -13.04 14.40
N SER A 400 0.35 -14.08 14.95
CA SER A 400 0.99 -14.97 15.95
C SER A 400 0.63 -16.42 15.66
N TYR A 401 1.49 -17.35 16.05
CA TYR A 401 1.17 -18.77 15.99
C TYR A 401 -0.08 -19.12 16.81
N ASP A 402 -0.36 -18.37 17.89
CA ASP A 402 -1.55 -18.61 18.73
C ASP A 402 -2.85 -18.10 18.11
N THR A 403 -2.80 -17.35 17.00
CA THR A 403 -4.00 -17.00 16.22
C THR A 403 -4.61 -18.28 15.66
N ALA A 404 -5.90 -18.54 15.92
CA ALA A 404 -6.53 -19.84 15.69
C ALA A 404 -6.38 -20.38 14.25
N ASP A 405 -6.51 -19.52 13.23
CA ASP A 405 -6.39 -19.91 11.83
C ASP A 405 -4.93 -20.16 11.42
N ILE A 406 -3.98 -19.37 11.93
CA ILE A 406 -2.53 -19.61 11.72
C ILE A 406 -2.13 -20.92 12.40
N LYS A 407 -2.52 -21.12 13.66
CA LYS A 407 -2.22 -22.34 14.42
C LYS A 407 -2.69 -23.59 13.67
N THR A 408 -3.92 -23.54 13.16
CA THR A 408 -4.52 -24.64 12.41
C THR A 408 -3.72 -24.96 11.15
N GLN A 409 -3.33 -23.94 10.38
CA GLN A 409 -2.51 -24.12 9.18
C GLN A 409 -1.14 -24.73 9.50
N VAL A 410 -0.43 -24.17 10.48
CA VAL A 410 0.92 -24.62 10.85
C VAL A 410 0.91 -26.05 11.39
N ASP A 411 -0.04 -26.38 12.27
CA ASP A 411 -0.19 -27.74 12.79
C ASP A 411 -0.57 -28.73 11.68
N ALA A 412 -1.42 -28.34 10.72
CA ALA A 412 -1.79 -29.18 9.58
C ALA A 412 -0.60 -29.45 8.66
N ILE A 413 0.20 -28.43 8.32
CA ILE A 413 1.41 -28.57 7.50
C ILE A 413 2.42 -29.49 8.21
N ALA A 414 2.70 -29.22 9.49
CA ALA A 414 3.64 -30.02 10.28
C ALA A 414 3.21 -31.49 10.42
N LYS A 415 1.90 -31.74 10.49
CA LYS A 415 1.34 -33.09 10.54
C LYS A 415 1.37 -33.79 9.17
N TRP A 416 1.10 -33.05 8.10
CA TRP A 416 1.06 -33.58 6.73
C TRP A 416 2.44 -34.06 6.28
N ALA A 417 3.49 -33.27 6.54
CA ALA A 417 4.89 -33.67 6.47
C ALA A 417 5.37 -34.34 5.16
N GLU A 418 4.73 -34.04 4.03
CA GLU A 418 5.13 -34.50 2.69
C GLU A 418 6.29 -33.63 2.13
N TRP A 419 7.42 -33.58 2.84
CA TRP A 419 8.51 -32.65 2.56
C TRP A 419 9.19 -32.86 1.20
N ASP A 420 9.16 -34.09 0.66
CA ASP A 420 9.80 -34.43 -0.62
C ASP A 420 9.20 -33.65 -1.81
N ILE A 421 7.96 -33.20 -1.69
CA ILE A 421 7.28 -32.41 -2.74
C ILE A 421 7.24 -30.91 -2.43
N VAL A 422 7.77 -30.44 -1.30
CA VAL A 422 7.74 -29.02 -0.90
C VAL A 422 9.05 -28.33 -1.30
N LYS A 423 8.96 -27.32 -2.16
CA LYS A 423 10.11 -26.51 -2.61
C LYS A 423 10.40 -25.30 -1.75
N LEU A 424 9.36 -24.69 -1.19
CA LEU A 424 9.46 -23.45 -0.44
C LEU A 424 8.27 -23.34 0.50
N ILE A 425 8.54 -22.91 1.74
CA ILE A 425 7.50 -22.49 2.68
C ILE A 425 7.48 -20.96 2.73
N VAL A 426 6.31 -20.38 2.46
CA VAL A 426 6.07 -18.93 2.48
C VAL A 426 5.24 -18.57 3.71
N VAL A 427 5.79 -17.79 4.63
CA VAL A 427 5.10 -17.38 5.86
C VAL A 427 4.59 -15.96 5.70
N GLY A 428 3.27 -15.79 5.61
CA GLY A 428 2.61 -14.52 5.30
C GLY A 428 2.59 -14.20 3.81
N ASN A 429 1.54 -13.50 3.40
CA ASN A 429 1.39 -12.96 2.05
C ASN A 429 0.91 -11.52 2.15
N GLU A 430 1.79 -10.56 1.84
CA GLU A 430 1.58 -9.12 1.98
C GLU A 430 1.08 -8.73 3.39
N ALA A 431 1.56 -9.44 4.41
CA ALA A 431 1.06 -9.31 5.77
C ALA A 431 1.52 -8.00 6.43
N ILE A 432 2.72 -7.52 6.08
CA ILE A 432 3.25 -6.22 6.50
C ILE A 432 2.62 -5.11 5.68
N MET A 433 2.51 -5.27 4.36
CA MET A 433 1.84 -4.29 3.48
C MET A 433 0.42 -3.97 3.95
N ASN A 434 -0.35 -5.00 4.33
CA ASN A 434 -1.72 -4.85 4.80
C ASN A 434 -1.83 -4.46 6.29
N GLY A 435 -0.69 -4.28 6.99
CA GLY A 435 -0.68 -3.91 8.40
C GLY A 435 -1.11 -5.02 9.37
N TYR A 436 -1.22 -6.26 8.92
CA TYR A 436 -1.57 -7.42 9.74
C TYR A 436 -0.41 -7.84 10.65
N CYS A 437 0.83 -7.64 10.18
CA CYS A 437 2.05 -7.93 10.92
C CYS A 437 2.94 -6.69 11.03
N LYS A 438 3.53 -6.49 12.21
CA LYS A 438 4.83 -5.81 12.32
C LYS A 438 5.96 -6.74 11.87
N PRO A 439 7.10 -6.22 11.39
CA PRO A 439 8.24 -7.07 11.00
C PRO A 439 8.65 -8.06 12.09
N SER A 440 8.74 -7.62 13.36
CA SER A 440 9.11 -8.49 14.48
C SER A 440 8.13 -9.64 14.72
N GLN A 441 6.82 -9.41 14.54
CA GLN A 441 5.81 -10.47 14.70
C GLN A 441 5.95 -11.53 13.61
N LEU A 442 6.28 -11.11 12.38
CA LEU A 442 6.50 -12.04 11.29
C LEU A 442 7.80 -12.83 11.47
N VAL A 443 8.85 -12.24 12.06
CA VAL A 443 10.08 -12.93 12.50
C VAL A 443 9.78 -14.01 13.54
N ASP A 444 8.95 -13.69 14.54
CA ASP A 444 8.56 -14.68 15.56
C ASP A 444 7.76 -15.82 14.92
N LEU A 445 6.82 -15.49 14.03
CA LEU A 445 6.00 -16.48 13.35
C LEU A 445 6.83 -17.43 12.48
N ILE A 446 7.70 -16.92 11.60
CA ILE A 446 8.55 -17.77 10.75
C ILE A 446 9.47 -18.67 11.59
N THR A 447 9.97 -18.17 12.72
CA THR A 447 10.78 -18.97 13.66
C THR A 447 9.98 -20.12 14.27
N VAL A 448 8.72 -19.88 14.66
CA VAL A 448 7.82 -20.92 15.15
C VAL A 448 7.47 -21.93 14.05
N VAL A 449 7.19 -21.48 12.82
CA VAL A 449 6.90 -22.36 11.68
C VAL A 449 8.11 -23.27 11.39
N LYS A 450 9.33 -22.72 11.37
CA LYS A 450 10.58 -23.49 11.22
C LYS A 450 10.71 -24.58 12.30
N SER A 451 10.43 -24.23 13.56
CA SER A 451 10.47 -25.18 14.68
C SER A 451 9.43 -26.30 14.54
N LYS A 452 8.19 -25.96 14.18
CA LYS A 452 7.09 -26.91 14.01
C LYS A 452 7.29 -27.84 12.82
N CYS A 453 7.84 -27.32 11.73
CA CYS A 453 8.13 -28.06 10.52
C CYS A 453 9.58 -28.56 10.49
N SER A 454 10.13 -28.99 11.63
CA SER A 454 11.56 -29.34 11.76
C SER A 454 12.04 -30.50 10.87
N GLY A 455 11.13 -31.29 10.28
CA GLY A 455 11.48 -32.29 9.26
C GLY A 455 11.72 -31.70 7.87
N TYR A 456 11.26 -30.48 7.61
CA TYR A 456 11.49 -29.77 6.37
C TYR A 456 12.88 -29.13 6.36
N THR A 457 13.64 -29.37 5.30
CA THR A 457 15.03 -28.90 5.15
C THR A 457 15.21 -27.93 3.99
N GLY A 458 14.11 -27.57 3.31
CA GLY A 458 14.14 -26.60 2.23
C GLY A 458 14.07 -25.14 2.73
N PRO A 459 14.05 -24.19 1.80
CA PRO A 459 14.07 -22.77 2.12
C PRO A 459 12.75 -22.25 2.69
N TYR A 460 12.86 -21.17 3.47
CA TYR A 460 11.73 -20.35 3.89
C TYR A 460 11.86 -18.92 3.38
N THR A 461 10.71 -18.29 3.13
CA THR A 461 10.60 -16.86 2.82
C THR A 461 9.32 -16.28 3.43
N ILE A 462 9.16 -14.97 3.33
CA ILE A 462 7.87 -14.28 3.36
C ILE A 462 7.49 -13.85 1.93
N SER A 463 6.24 -13.44 1.68
CA SER A 463 5.84 -12.79 0.42
C SER A 463 5.42 -11.35 0.71
N GLU A 464 6.13 -10.38 0.17
CA GLU A 464 5.79 -8.95 0.24
C GLU A 464 6.10 -8.28 -1.10
N THR A 465 5.59 -7.08 -1.35
CA THR A 465 5.98 -6.30 -2.53
C THR A 465 7.40 -5.74 -2.38
N LEU A 466 8.07 -5.39 -3.49
CA LEU A 466 9.45 -4.89 -3.46
C LEU A 466 9.61 -3.64 -2.57
N ASN A 467 8.67 -2.70 -2.62
CA ASN A 467 8.72 -1.49 -1.79
C ASN A 467 8.68 -1.79 -0.29
N ILE A 468 8.05 -2.90 0.12
CA ILE A 468 8.04 -3.33 1.52
C ILE A 468 9.38 -3.97 1.87
N TRP A 469 9.94 -4.81 1.01
CA TRP A 469 11.29 -5.35 1.19
C TRP A 469 12.37 -4.26 1.29
N GLN A 470 12.24 -3.17 0.53
CA GLN A 470 13.18 -2.04 0.54
C GLN A 470 13.14 -1.20 1.83
N ARG A 471 12.12 -1.37 2.68
CA ARG A 471 12.10 -0.72 3.98
C ARG A 471 13.19 -1.31 4.88
N SER A 472 13.97 -0.44 5.52
CA SER A 472 15.08 -0.86 6.38
C SER A 472 14.62 -1.62 7.62
N ASP A 473 13.46 -1.30 8.19
CA ASP A 473 12.89 -1.99 9.34
C ASP A 473 12.40 -3.40 9.00
N VAL A 474 12.01 -3.63 7.74
CA VAL A 474 11.60 -4.94 7.22
C VAL A 474 12.82 -5.80 6.88
N SER A 475 13.67 -5.32 5.98
CA SER A 475 14.85 -6.07 5.51
C SER A 475 15.78 -6.45 6.66
N SER A 476 16.10 -5.52 7.57
CA SER A 476 16.97 -5.82 8.71
C SER A 476 16.42 -6.87 9.67
N ALA A 477 15.10 -6.92 9.84
CA ALA A 477 14.43 -7.89 10.71
C ALA A 477 14.27 -9.26 10.03
N ILE A 478 13.90 -9.28 8.75
CA ILE A 478 13.48 -10.49 8.04
C ILE A 478 14.67 -11.23 7.41
N CYS A 479 15.65 -10.53 6.81
CA CYS A 479 16.77 -11.18 6.12
C CYS A 479 17.51 -12.24 6.97
N PRO A 480 17.71 -12.07 8.29
CA PRO A 480 18.37 -13.10 9.11
C PRO A 480 17.58 -14.41 9.30
N VAL A 481 16.27 -14.41 9.04
CA VAL A 481 15.38 -15.55 9.31
C VAL A 481 14.78 -16.20 8.07
N VAL A 482 15.07 -15.66 6.87
CA VAL A 482 14.66 -16.24 5.58
C VAL A 482 15.88 -16.76 4.80
N ASP A 483 15.65 -17.75 3.95
CA ASP A 483 16.68 -18.40 3.14
C ASP A 483 16.63 -17.91 1.68
N VAL A 484 15.51 -17.29 1.29
CA VAL A 484 15.20 -16.76 -0.04
C VAL A 484 14.53 -15.39 0.13
N THR A 485 14.81 -14.46 -0.77
CA THR A 485 14.11 -13.17 -0.83
C THR A 485 13.01 -13.27 -1.88
N GLY A 486 11.80 -13.61 -1.45
CA GLY A 486 10.63 -13.76 -2.32
C GLY A 486 9.73 -12.53 -2.31
N ALA A 487 9.34 -12.03 -3.49
CA ALA A 487 8.45 -10.87 -3.59
C ALA A 487 7.27 -11.07 -4.55
N ASN A 488 6.18 -10.36 -4.33
CA ASN A 488 5.08 -10.23 -5.29
C ASN A 488 5.36 -9.04 -6.21
N ILE A 489 5.48 -9.27 -7.51
CA ILE A 489 5.86 -8.25 -8.49
C ILE A 489 4.88 -8.28 -9.66
N HIS A 490 3.90 -7.39 -9.62
CA HIS A 490 2.90 -7.22 -10.67
C HIS A 490 3.16 -5.93 -11.48
N PRO A 491 3.62 -6.03 -12.74
CA PRO A 491 3.93 -4.86 -13.56
C PRO A 491 2.71 -3.95 -13.80
N TYR A 492 1.49 -4.50 -13.79
CA TYR A 492 0.24 -3.75 -13.95
C TYR A 492 0.07 -2.60 -12.94
N PHE A 493 0.58 -2.74 -11.70
CA PHE A 493 0.47 -1.69 -10.69
C PHE A 493 1.48 -0.55 -10.87
N ASN A 494 2.37 -0.63 -11.88
CA ASN A 494 3.21 0.48 -12.27
C ASN A 494 2.61 1.24 -13.48
N SER A 495 2.30 2.52 -13.28
CA SER A 495 1.59 3.33 -14.28
C SER A 495 2.38 3.62 -15.56
N ALA A 496 3.69 3.36 -15.55
CA ALA A 496 4.60 3.61 -16.68
C ALA A 496 4.94 2.35 -17.47
N VAL A 497 4.47 1.17 -17.05
CA VAL A 497 4.81 -0.11 -17.69
C VAL A 497 3.73 -0.48 -18.71
N GLU A 498 4.10 -0.48 -19.98
CA GLU A 498 3.26 -1.05 -21.03
C GLU A 498 3.30 -2.59 -20.99
N PRO A 499 2.25 -3.29 -21.47
CA PRO A 499 2.21 -4.75 -21.46
C PRO A 499 3.45 -5.41 -22.08
N SER A 500 3.96 -4.92 -23.20
CA SER A 500 5.17 -5.49 -23.84
C SER A 500 6.45 -5.28 -23.03
N GLY A 501 6.50 -4.27 -22.14
CA GLY A 501 7.63 -4.00 -21.25
C GLY A 501 7.54 -4.72 -19.89
N ALA A 502 6.50 -5.51 -19.65
CA ALA A 502 6.26 -6.18 -18.38
C ALA A 502 7.43 -7.07 -17.92
N GLY A 503 8.03 -7.84 -18.83
CA GLY A 503 9.14 -8.73 -18.50
C GLY A 503 10.43 -8.01 -18.13
N GLU A 504 10.78 -6.93 -18.86
CA GLU A 504 11.94 -6.09 -18.53
C GLU A 504 11.76 -5.45 -17.14
N PHE A 505 10.56 -4.94 -16.85
CA PHE A 505 10.25 -4.40 -15.54
C PHE A 505 10.45 -5.44 -14.43
N VAL A 506 9.83 -6.62 -14.56
CA VAL A 506 9.90 -7.68 -13.54
C VAL A 506 11.34 -8.17 -13.34
N ALA A 507 12.10 -8.34 -14.42
CA ALA A 507 13.51 -8.70 -14.34
C ALA A 507 14.33 -7.64 -13.58
N GLY A 508 14.10 -6.35 -13.85
CA GLY A 508 14.73 -5.26 -13.10
C GLY A 508 14.36 -5.25 -11.62
N GLN A 509 13.10 -5.55 -11.28
CA GLN A 509 12.66 -5.66 -9.88
C GLN A 509 13.33 -6.86 -9.16
N LEU A 510 13.56 -7.98 -9.86
CA LEU A 510 14.29 -9.13 -9.31
C LEU A 510 15.76 -8.81 -9.02
N GLU A 511 16.43 -8.03 -9.86
CA GLU A 511 17.79 -7.56 -9.57
C GLU A 511 17.82 -6.63 -8.34
N LEU A 512 16.84 -5.73 -8.20
CA LEU A 512 16.72 -4.92 -6.98
C LEU A 512 16.46 -5.76 -5.73
N LEU A 513 15.63 -6.81 -5.85
CA LEU A 513 15.32 -7.72 -4.74
C LEU A 513 16.55 -8.49 -4.25
N LYS A 514 17.44 -8.84 -5.17
CA LYS A 514 18.68 -9.60 -4.92
C LYS A 514 19.66 -8.85 -4.02
N ASP A 515 19.65 -7.54 -4.08
CA ASP A 515 20.53 -6.68 -3.28
C ASP A 515 20.03 -6.48 -1.84
N ILE A 516 18.80 -6.88 -1.51
CA ILE A 516 18.19 -6.61 -0.20
C ILE A 516 18.72 -7.56 0.89
N CYS A 517 18.61 -8.87 0.69
CA CYS A 517 19.17 -9.86 1.62
C CYS A 517 20.40 -10.51 0.99
N SER A 518 21.58 -9.97 1.29
CA SER A 518 22.83 -10.39 0.66
C SER A 518 23.10 -11.89 0.81
N GLY A 519 23.25 -12.58 -0.32
CA GLY A 519 23.57 -14.00 -0.39
C GLY A 519 22.37 -14.94 -0.49
N ASN A 520 21.14 -14.41 -0.37
CA ASN A 520 19.93 -15.19 -0.63
C ASN A 520 19.66 -15.28 -2.14
N ASP A 521 19.07 -16.39 -2.56
CA ASP A 521 18.44 -16.47 -3.89
C ASP A 521 17.17 -15.61 -3.92
N VAL A 522 16.69 -15.29 -5.13
CA VAL A 522 15.47 -14.50 -5.34
C VAL A 522 14.45 -15.24 -6.17
N ILE A 523 13.18 -14.91 -5.92
CA ILE A 523 12.04 -15.44 -6.65
C ILE A 523 10.89 -14.42 -6.68
N ASN A 524 10.23 -14.31 -7.83
CA ASN A 524 8.97 -13.61 -7.93
C ASN A 524 7.84 -14.59 -7.62
N LEU A 525 7.17 -14.39 -6.49
CA LEU A 525 6.18 -15.30 -5.93
C LEU A 525 4.78 -15.10 -6.53
N GLU A 526 4.49 -13.93 -7.10
CA GLU A 526 3.25 -13.63 -7.81
C GLU A 526 3.48 -12.60 -8.91
N CYS A 527 3.12 -12.96 -10.14
CA CYS A 527 3.23 -12.07 -11.29
C CYS A 527 2.10 -12.30 -12.27
N GLY A 528 1.46 -11.23 -12.73
CA GLY A 528 0.39 -11.37 -13.70
C GLY A 528 0.00 -10.05 -14.34
N TRP A 529 -1.04 -10.12 -15.15
CA TRP A 529 -1.68 -8.97 -15.77
C TRP A 529 -3.19 -9.23 -15.87
N PRO A 530 -4.07 -8.30 -15.50
CA PRO A 530 -5.51 -8.55 -15.50
C PRO A 530 -6.14 -8.38 -16.88
N THR A 531 -7.23 -9.12 -17.15
CA THR A 531 -7.99 -9.02 -18.39
C THR A 531 -9.12 -7.99 -18.35
N ARG A 532 -9.48 -7.50 -17.16
CA ARG A 532 -10.53 -6.49 -16.92
C ARG A 532 -10.08 -5.50 -15.83
N GLY A 533 -10.77 -4.37 -15.74
CA GLY A 533 -10.49 -3.30 -14.78
C GLY A 533 -10.23 -1.96 -15.47
N THR A 534 -9.60 -1.04 -14.75
CA THR A 534 -9.27 0.31 -15.22
C THR A 534 -7.79 0.41 -15.58
N CYS A 535 -7.41 1.17 -16.61
CA CYS A 535 -6.00 1.43 -16.88
C CYS A 535 -5.34 2.19 -15.73
N ASN A 536 -4.13 1.78 -15.37
CA ASN A 536 -3.23 2.52 -14.49
C ASN A 536 -2.17 3.20 -15.36
N GLY A 537 -2.36 4.48 -15.69
CA GLY A 537 -1.52 5.14 -16.70
C GLY A 537 -1.53 4.38 -18.03
N VAL A 538 -0.37 3.91 -18.49
CA VAL A 538 -0.23 3.09 -19.71
C VAL A 538 -0.45 1.59 -19.48
N ALA A 539 -0.52 1.14 -18.23
CA ALA A 539 -0.80 -0.24 -17.86
C ALA A 539 -2.31 -0.52 -17.96
N CYS A 540 -2.79 -0.80 -19.17
CA CYS A 540 -4.19 -1.14 -19.42
C CYS A 540 -4.47 -2.65 -19.30
N PRO A 541 -5.55 -3.07 -18.62
CA PRO A 541 -5.99 -4.46 -18.63
C PRO A 541 -6.61 -4.85 -19.97
N GLY A 542 -6.63 -6.15 -20.27
CA GLY A 542 -7.25 -6.68 -21.47
C GLY A 542 -6.66 -8.03 -21.87
N LYS A 543 -7.38 -8.82 -22.68
CA LYS A 543 -6.90 -10.16 -23.09
C LYS A 543 -5.63 -10.08 -23.94
N THR A 544 -5.59 -9.16 -24.90
CA THR A 544 -4.40 -8.93 -25.74
C THR A 544 -3.23 -8.38 -24.91
N GLN A 545 -3.53 -7.48 -23.97
CA GLN A 545 -2.55 -6.90 -23.06
C GLN A 545 -1.98 -7.95 -22.11
N GLN A 546 -2.82 -8.79 -21.50
CA GLN A 546 -2.38 -9.91 -20.68
C GLN A 546 -1.49 -10.87 -21.49
N ALA A 547 -1.89 -11.26 -22.70
CA ALA A 547 -1.08 -12.13 -23.55
C ALA A 547 0.30 -11.52 -23.86
N ALA A 548 0.35 -10.22 -24.17
CA ALA A 548 1.61 -9.51 -24.41
C ALA A 548 2.49 -9.44 -23.16
N ALA A 549 1.90 -9.15 -22.00
CA ALA A 549 2.61 -9.08 -20.73
C ALA A 549 3.15 -10.43 -20.27
N ILE A 550 2.32 -11.47 -20.28
CA ILE A 550 2.73 -12.82 -19.90
C ILE A 550 3.82 -13.34 -20.86
N LYS A 551 3.69 -13.10 -22.16
CA LYS A 551 4.76 -13.42 -23.13
C LYS A 551 6.08 -12.72 -22.78
N SER A 552 6.04 -11.41 -22.53
CA SER A 552 7.21 -10.62 -22.15
C SER A 552 7.87 -11.15 -20.86
N ILE A 553 7.07 -11.46 -19.83
CA ILE A 553 7.57 -12.01 -18.56
C ILE A 553 8.21 -13.38 -18.77
N ARG A 554 7.58 -14.28 -19.54
CA ARG A 554 8.12 -15.60 -19.86
C ARG A 554 9.49 -15.52 -20.53
N GLU A 555 9.62 -14.63 -21.52
CA GLU A 555 10.86 -14.44 -22.29
C GLU A 555 12.00 -13.84 -21.45
N SER A 556 11.70 -12.99 -20.45
CA SER A 556 12.72 -12.28 -19.66
C SER A 556 13.11 -12.96 -18.36
N CYS A 557 12.15 -13.50 -17.61
CA CYS A 557 12.36 -13.97 -16.23
C CYS A 557 11.33 -15.02 -15.78
N GLY A 558 10.71 -15.74 -16.71
CA GLY A 558 9.65 -16.69 -16.41
C GLY A 558 10.13 -17.88 -15.59
N ASP A 559 11.39 -18.29 -15.77
CA ASP A 559 12.09 -19.31 -14.99
C ASP A 559 12.31 -18.93 -13.51
N LYS A 560 12.12 -17.67 -13.13
CA LYS A 560 12.17 -17.17 -11.75
C LYS A 560 10.82 -16.64 -11.25
N THR A 561 9.74 -16.91 -11.99
CA THR A 561 8.41 -16.32 -11.75
C THR A 561 7.33 -17.35 -11.53
N VAL A 562 6.59 -17.16 -10.43
CA VAL A 562 5.32 -17.83 -10.17
C VAL A 562 4.20 -16.95 -10.71
N PHE A 563 3.52 -17.44 -11.75
CA PHE A 563 2.47 -16.71 -12.43
C PHE A 563 1.17 -16.67 -11.63
N PHE A 564 0.44 -15.57 -11.75
CA PHE A 564 -0.81 -15.28 -11.07
C PHE A 564 -1.89 -14.97 -12.10
N SER A 565 -2.96 -15.77 -12.21
CA SER A 565 -3.28 -17.05 -11.53
C SER A 565 -3.82 -18.07 -12.54
N TYR A 566 -4.16 -19.30 -12.12
CA TYR A 566 -4.73 -20.31 -13.02
C TYR A 566 -6.07 -19.86 -13.65
N GLU A 567 -7.04 -19.45 -12.83
CA GLU A 567 -8.38 -19.01 -13.25
C GLU A 567 -8.72 -17.63 -12.67
N ASP A 568 -9.72 -16.99 -13.27
CA ASP A 568 -10.34 -15.78 -12.71
C ASP A 568 -11.00 -16.12 -11.37
N ASP A 569 -10.83 -15.27 -10.36
CA ASP A 569 -11.42 -15.43 -9.03
C ASP A 569 -12.62 -14.49 -8.88
N MET A 570 -13.77 -14.82 -9.47
CA MET A 570 -14.97 -13.94 -9.46
C MET A 570 -15.54 -13.71 -8.06
N TRP A 571 -15.14 -14.52 -7.09
CA TRP A 571 -15.50 -14.39 -5.69
C TRP A 571 -14.73 -13.29 -4.95
N LYS A 572 -13.63 -12.77 -5.51
CA LYS A 572 -12.89 -11.64 -4.93
C LYS A 572 -13.70 -10.36 -5.03
N GLN A 573 -13.48 -9.44 -4.08
CA GLN A 573 -13.91 -8.06 -4.27
C GLN A 573 -13.14 -7.47 -5.45
N PRO A 574 -13.76 -6.68 -6.35
CA PRO A 574 -13.10 -6.14 -7.54
C PRO A 574 -11.84 -5.32 -7.27
N GLY A 575 -11.72 -4.75 -6.07
CA GLY A 575 -10.67 -3.81 -5.69
C GLY A 575 -10.82 -2.46 -6.40
N ASP A 576 -9.95 -1.51 -6.06
CA ASP A 576 -10.05 -0.12 -6.55
C ASP A 576 -9.83 0.00 -8.06
N CYS A 577 -9.08 -0.96 -8.63
CA CYS A 577 -8.86 -1.07 -10.08
C CYS A 577 -9.86 -1.94 -10.82
N GLY A 578 -10.84 -2.54 -10.11
CA GLY A 578 -11.79 -3.47 -10.70
C GLY A 578 -11.15 -4.70 -11.36
N CYS A 579 -9.89 -5.01 -11.03
CA CYS A 579 -9.08 -6.01 -11.72
C CYS A 579 -9.02 -7.36 -11.02
N GLU A 580 -9.32 -7.42 -9.71
CA GLU A 580 -9.04 -8.57 -8.84
C GLU A 580 -9.75 -9.87 -9.23
N GLN A 581 -10.85 -9.74 -9.96
CA GLN A 581 -11.62 -10.88 -10.43
C GLN A 581 -11.11 -11.45 -11.77
N SER A 582 -10.02 -10.92 -12.34
CA SER A 582 -9.71 -11.09 -13.77
C SER A 582 -8.25 -11.44 -14.13
N TRP A 583 -7.53 -12.05 -13.19
CA TRP A 583 -6.10 -12.38 -13.34
C TRP A 583 -5.83 -13.77 -13.92
N GLY A 584 -6.86 -14.58 -14.21
CA GLY A 584 -6.69 -15.92 -14.77
C GLY A 584 -5.90 -15.88 -16.06
N SER A 585 -4.80 -16.64 -16.12
CA SER A 585 -3.78 -16.55 -17.15
C SER A 585 -3.52 -17.88 -17.87
N LYS A 586 -4.26 -18.96 -17.56
CA LYS A 586 -4.06 -20.30 -18.15
C LYS A 586 -4.09 -20.35 -19.67
N SER A 587 -4.74 -19.38 -20.34
CA SER A 587 -4.77 -19.30 -21.80
C SER A 587 -3.49 -18.73 -22.43
N CYS A 588 -2.56 -18.22 -21.63
CA CYS A 588 -1.29 -17.62 -22.07
C CYS A 588 -0.11 -18.62 -22.12
N PHE A 589 -0.36 -19.87 -21.73
CA PHE A 589 0.57 -21.00 -21.73
C PHE A 589 -0.06 -22.12 -22.56
#